data_AF-A0A3N6N3F9-F1
#
_entry.id   AF-A0A3N6N3F9-F1
#
_cell.length_a   1.000
_cell.length_b   1.000
_cell.length_c   1.000
_cell.angle_alpha   90.00
_cell.angle_beta   90.00
_cell.angle_gamma   90.00
#
_symmetry.space_group_name_H-M   'P 1'
#
loop_
_entity.id
_entity.type
_entity.pdbx_description
1 polymer ?
#
loop_
_entity_poly.entity_id
_entity_poly.type
_entity_poly.pdbx_seq_one_letter_code
_entity_poly.pdbx_strand_id
1 'polypeptide(L)'
;MHIIRRIEQILIDLRPVFSRDATYEWFVILIWGILLCSQHRAVTSDLNAVGLTQNYYTQALHWFHSKGISVQKLSTMWHKWLITHPKVHLLRGQPVYVGDGIKVGKEGKKMPGVKKLHNESENVTKPEWIRGHYFGVITILLKAGSCLKAVPVTLGLPDGIKTTEDDQTTIVD
;
A
#
# COMPACT_ATOMS: atom_id res chain seq x y z
N MET A 1 -26.03 -2.42 1.75
CA MET A 1 -25.71 -2.87 3.12
C MET A 1 -24.63 -3.97 3.19
N HIS A 2 -24.51 -4.89 2.21
CA HIS A 2 -23.54 -5.99 2.27
C HIS A 2 -22.06 -5.58 2.20
N ILE A 3 -21.71 -4.50 1.48
CA ILE A 3 -20.31 -4.08 1.33
C ILE A 3 -19.72 -3.47 2.61
N ILE A 4 -20.49 -2.65 3.32
CA ILE A 4 -20.08 -2.03 4.59
C ILE A 4 -19.78 -3.12 5.62
N ARG A 5 -20.72 -4.06 5.81
CA ARG A 5 -20.51 -5.22 6.72
C ARG A 5 -19.29 -6.05 6.34
N ARG A 6 -19.01 -6.20 5.04
CA ARG A 6 -17.81 -6.91 4.57
C ARG A 6 -16.54 -6.16 4.93
N ILE A 7 -16.53 -4.84 4.77
CA ILE A 7 -15.39 -3.99 5.14
C ILE A 7 -15.17 -4.07 6.66
N GLU A 8 -16.23 -3.92 7.46
CA GLU A 8 -16.16 -4.04 8.92
C GLU A 8 -15.61 -5.38 9.36
N GLN A 9 -16.07 -6.49 8.76
CA GLN A 9 -15.54 -7.82 9.05
C GLN A 9 -14.04 -7.91 8.76
N ILE A 10 -13.59 -7.42 7.60
CA ILE A 10 -12.17 -7.41 7.23
C ILE A 10 -11.37 -6.59 8.26
N LEU A 11 -11.86 -5.42 8.66
CA LEU A 11 -11.19 -4.57 9.64
C LEU A 11 -11.08 -5.27 11.00
N ILE A 12 -12.14 -5.92 11.46
CA ILE A 12 -12.15 -6.74 12.69
C ILE A 12 -11.14 -7.89 12.59
N ASP A 13 -11.09 -8.60 11.47
CA ASP A 13 -10.16 -9.71 11.25
C ASP A 13 -8.69 -9.25 11.27
N LEU A 14 -8.42 -7.98 10.95
CA LEU A 14 -7.07 -7.38 11.00
C LEU A 14 -6.67 -6.89 12.40
N ARG A 15 -7.59 -6.82 13.37
CA ARG A 15 -7.33 -6.38 14.75
C ARG A 15 -6.11 -7.03 15.43
N PRO A 16 -5.83 -8.34 15.27
CA PRO A 16 -4.68 -8.99 15.92
C PRO A 16 -3.32 -8.50 15.44
N VAL A 17 -3.25 -7.78 14.31
CA VAL A 17 -2.00 -7.20 13.79
C VAL A 17 -1.48 -6.06 14.67
N PHE A 18 -2.37 -5.44 15.46
CA PHE A 18 -2.11 -4.24 16.24
C PHE A 18 -1.83 -4.58 17.70
N SER A 19 -0.74 -4.05 18.24
CA SER A 19 -0.39 -4.24 19.66
C SER A 19 -1.03 -3.22 20.60
N ARG A 20 -1.66 -2.16 20.05
CA ARG A 20 -2.32 -1.10 20.82
C ARG A 20 -3.67 -0.76 20.20
N ASP A 21 -4.68 -0.61 21.05
CA ASP A 21 -6.05 -0.33 20.64
C ASP A 21 -6.15 0.98 19.89
N ALA A 22 -5.51 2.04 20.40
CA ALA A 22 -5.46 3.33 19.72
C ALA A 22 -4.88 3.24 18.29
N THR A 23 -3.84 2.42 18.06
CA THR A 23 -3.28 2.24 16.71
C THR A 23 -4.29 1.54 15.80
N TYR A 24 -5.04 0.57 16.31
CA TYR A 24 -6.10 -0.10 15.55
C TYR A 24 -7.27 0.84 15.23
N GLU A 25 -7.75 1.60 16.21
CA GLU A 25 -8.87 2.54 16.02
C GLU A 25 -8.52 3.61 14.98
N TRP A 26 -7.33 4.19 15.07
CA TRP A 26 -6.83 5.12 14.05
C TRP A 26 -6.71 4.48 12.67
N PHE A 27 -6.30 3.21 12.58
CA PHE A 27 -6.29 2.49 11.31
C PHE A 27 -7.69 2.39 10.70
N VAL A 28 -8.69 2.02 11.51
CA VAL A 28 -10.09 1.94 11.07
C VAL A 28 -10.59 3.29 10.57
N ILE A 29 -10.33 4.37 11.31
CA ILE A 29 -10.68 5.75 10.92
C ILE A 29 -10.02 6.12 9.59
N LEU A 30 -8.73 5.85 9.43
CA LEU A 30 -7.98 6.17 8.21
C LEU A 30 -8.49 5.38 7.00
N ILE A 31 -8.83 4.10 7.16
CA ILE A 31 -9.40 3.29 6.07
C ILE A 31 -10.76 3.85 5.64
N TRP A 32 -11.64 4.20 6.59
CA TRP A 32 -12.90 4.86 6.25
C TRP A 32 -12.69 6.21 5.58
N GLY A 33 -11.73 7.01 6.06
CA GLY A 33 -11.31 8.25 5.41
C GLY A 33 -10.94 8.04 3.95
N ILE A 34 -10.07 7.06 3.66
CA ILE A 34 -9.65 6.72 2.29
C ILE A 34 -10.83 6.24 1.43
N LEU A 35 -11.72 5.43 1.98
CA LEU A 35 -12.87 4.88 1.24
C LEU A 35 -13.95 5.93 0.94
N LEU A 36 -14.14 6.91 1.82
CA LEU A 36 -15.15 7.95 1.70
C LEU A 36 -14.62 9.23 1.02
N CYS A 37 -13.31 9.46 1.03
CA CYS A 37 -12.69 10.64 0.44
C CYS A 37 -12.79 10.62 -1.10
N SER A 38 -13.53 11.61 -1.63
CA SER A 38 -13.68 11.88 -3.07
C SER A 38 -12.77 13.00 -3.57
N GLN A 39 -12.00 13.64 -2.67
CA GLN A 39 -11.09 14.75 -2.98
C GLN A 39 -9.68 14.25 -3.33
N HIS A 40 -8.77 15.20 -3.59
CA HIS A 40 -7.36 14.86 -3.78
C HIS A 40 -6.80 14.16 -2.54
N ARG A 41 -6.03 13.09 -2.75
CA ARG A 41 -5.53 12.21 -1.70
C ARG A 41 -4.53 12.95 -0.80
N ALA A 42 -4.92 13.19 0.44
CA ALA A 42 -4.08 13.74 1.49
C ALA A 42 -4.63 13.28 2.85
N VAL A 43 -3.77 13.14 3.87
CA VAL A 43 -4.23 12.74 5.21
C VAL A 43 -5.30 13.71 5.72
N THR A 44 -5.17 15.01 5.45
CA THR A 44 -6.19 16.01 5.82
C THR A 44 -7.53 15.79 5.13
N SER A 45 -7.54 15.43 3.84
CA SER A 45 -8.80 15.17 3.12
C SER A 45 -9.47 13.87 3.57
N ASP A 46 -8.67 12.84 3.88
CA ASP A 46 -9.17 11.58 4.44
C ASP A 46 -9.82 11.79 5.82
N LEU A 47 -9.23 12.63 6.69
CA LEU A 47 -9.82 12.98 7.99
C LEU A 47 -11.10 13.81 7.84
N ASN A 48 -11.10 14.79 6.94
CA ASN A 48 -12.30 15.60 6.68
C ASN A 48 -13.46 14.73 6.17
N ALA A 49 -13.17 13.69 5.38
CA ALA A 49 -14.18 12.77 4.86
C ALA A 49 -14.93 11.98 5.96
N VAL A 50 -14.34 11.82 7.14
CA VAL A 50 -14.96 11.20 8.33
C VAL A 50 -15.40 12.23 9.38
N GLY A 51 -15.40 13.53 9.04
CA GLY A 51 -15.84 14.61 9.92
C GLY A 51 -14.83 15.02 11.00
N LEU A 52 -13.57 14.57 10.90
CA LEU A 52 -12.52 15.01 11.81
C LEU A 52 -11.92 16.35 11.36
N THR A 53 -11.61 17.20 12.33
CA THR A 53 -11.05 18.54 12.09
C THR A 53 -9.52 18.54 12.12
N GLN A 54 -8.92 19.67 11.76
CA GLN A 54 -7.46 19.87 11.77
C GLN A 54 -6.79 19.54 13.11
N ASN A 55 -7.51 19.62 14.23
CA ASN A 55 -6.99 19.31 15.57
C ASN A 55 -6.55 17.84 15.74
N TYR A 56 -6.98 16.98 14.82
CA TYR A 56 -6.68 15.54 14.78
C TYR A 56 -5.60 15.16 13.77
N TYR A 57 -5.14 16.13 12.97
CA TYR A 57 -4.16 15.90 11.91
C TYR A 57 -2.83 15.37 12.47
N THR A 58 -2.35 15.97 13.56
CA THR A 58 -1.08 15.59 14.19
C THR A 58 -1.14 14.13 14.68
N GLN A 59 -2.25 13.72 15.28
CA GLN A 59 -2.49 12.37 15.77
C GLN A 59 -2.54 11.36 14.62
N ALA A 60 -3.19 11.72 13.51
CA ALA A 60 -3.19 10.90 12.30
C ALA A 60 -1.77 10.76 11.70
N LEU A 61 -0.95 11.81 11.72
CA LEU A 61 0.45 11.71 11.31
C LEU A 61 1.27 10.82 12.24
N HIS A 62 1.09 10.94 13.56
CA HIS A 62 1.77 10.07 14.54
C HIS A 62 1.45 8.59 14.32
N TRP A 63 0.26 8.27 13.81
CA TRP A 63 -0.09 6.89 13.48
C TRP A 63 0.87 6.24 12.47
N PHE A 64 1.30 6.98 11.43
CA PHE A 64 2.26 6.47 10.43
C PHE A 64 3.64 6.15 11.01
N HIS A 65 3.95 6.67 12.20
CA HIS A 65 5.18 6.39 12.95
C HIS A 65 4.96 5.42 14.12
N SER A 66 3.75 4.89 14.29
CA SER A 66 3.41 4.01 15.40
C SER A 66 4.16 2.67 15.28
N LYS A 67 4.88 2.29 16.34
CA LYS A 67 5.40 0.92 16.51
C LYS A 67 4.31 -0.09 16.88
N GLY A 68 3.05 0.37 16.98
CA GLY A 68 1.88 -0.45 17.30
C GLY A 68 1.35 -1.29 16.13
N ILE A 69 1.92 -1.11 14.93
CA ILE A 69 1.59 -1.84 13.70
C ILE A 69 2.88 -2.23 12.97
N SER A 70 2.85 -3.34 12.23
CA SER A 70 3.86 -3.69 11.23
C SER A 70 3.18 -3.89 9.88
N VAL A 71 3.69 -3.21 8.84
CA VAL A 71 3.19 -3.36 7.47
C VAL A 71 3.34 -4.79 7.00
N GLN A 72 4.44 -5.47 7.35
CA GLN A 72 4.68 -6.87 7.02
C GLN A 72 3.60 -7.77 7.63
N LYS A 73 3.32 -7.61 8.92
CA LYS A 73 2.26 -8.38 9.60
C LYS A 73 0.88 -8.08 9.01
N LEU A 74 0.60 -6.83 8.67
CA LEU A 74 -0.64 -6.43 8.00
C LEU A 74 -0.79 -7.12 6.64
N SER A 75 0.23 -7.04 5.78
CA SER A 75 0.26 -7.70 4.48
C SER A 75 0.11 -9.21 4.60
N THR A 76 0.77 -9.85 5.57
CA THR A 76 0.63 -11.30 5.81
C THR A 76 -0.78 -11.67 6.26
N MET A 77 -1.41 -10.90 7.16
CA MET A 77 -2.78 -11.18 7.59
C MET A 77 -3.78 -10.96 6.45
N TRP A 78 -3.63 -9.87 5.72
CA TRP A 78 -4.41 -9.58 4.52
C TRP A 78 -4.28 -10.68 3.46
N HIS A 79 -3.05 -11.16 3.23
CA HIS A 79 -2.78 -12.29 2.35
C HIS A 79 -3.50 -13.55 2.80
N LYS A 80 -3.36 -13.93 4.09
CA LYS A 80 -4.04 -15.09 4.68
C LYS A 80 -5.55 -15.02 4.49
N TRP A 81 -6.14 -13.85 4.64
CA TRP A 81 -7.55 -13.65 4.38
C TRP A 81 -7.87 -13.84 2.88
N LEU A 82 -7.10 -13.19 1.99
CA LEU A 82 -7.32 -13.24 0.55
C LEU A 82 -7.23 -14.64 -0.05
N ILE A 83 -6.25 -15.45 0.36
CA ILE A 83 -6.04 -16.80 -0.20
C ILE A 83 -7.21 -17.74 0.09
N THR A 84 -8.00 -17.47 1.14
CA THR A 84 -9.20 -18.25 1.47
C THR A 84 -10.42 -17.86 0.63
N HIS A 85 -10.32 -16.77 -0.14
CA HIS A 85 -11.46 -16.29 -0.92
C HIS A 85 -11.79 -17.30 -2.04
N PRO A 86 -13.05 -17.75 -2.20
CA PRO A 86 -13.44 -18.76 -3.20
C PRO A 86 -13.24 -18.33 -4.66
N LYS A 87 -12.83 -17.09 -4.89
CA LYS A 87 -12.60 -16.52 -6.21
C LYS A 87 -11.12 -16.50 -6.58
N VAL A 88 -10.21 -16.91 -5.70
CA VAL A 88 -8.77 -17.00 -6.02
C VAL A 88 -8.59 -17.87 -7.26
N HIS A 89 -7.88 -17.33 -8.24
CA HIS A 89 -7.55 -18.04 -9.46
C HIS A 89 -6.45 -19.06 -9.17
N LEU A 90 -6.75 -20.32 -9.49
CA LEU A 90 -5.83 -21.43 -9.34
C LEU A 90 -5.33 -21.89 -10.71
N LEU A 91 -4.03 -22.13 -10.80
CA LEU A 91 -3.39 -22.84 -11.90
C LEU A 91 -2.77 -24.12 -11.32
N ARG A 92 -3.18 -25.28 -11.84
CA ARG A 92 -2.74 -26.59 -11.31
C ARG A 92 -2.93 -26.73 -9.78
N GLY A 93 -4.04 -26.20 -9.27
CA GLY A 93 -4.38 -26.24 -7.84
C GLY A 93 -3.64 -25.23 -6.96
N GLN A 94 -2.78 -24.37 -7.52
CA GLN A 94 -2.00 -23.38 -6.77
C GLN A 94 -2.49 -21.94 -7.05
N PRO A 95 -2.53 -21.05 -6.04
CA PRO A 95 -2.84 -19.64 -6.25
C PRO A 95 -1.87 -18.96 -7.21
N VAL A 96 -2.41 -18.17 -8.14
CA VAL A 96 -1.60 -17.41 -9.10
C VAL A 96 -1.32 -16.01 -8.55
N TYR A 97 -0.04 -15.64 -8.55
CA TYR A 97 0.45 -14.31 -8.20
C TYR A 97 0.97 -13.59 -9.42
N VAL A 98 0.80 -12.27 -9.44
CA VAL A 98 1.38 -11.39 -10.46
C VAL A 98 2.16 -10.30 -9.75
N GLY A 99 3.43 -10.17 -10.11
CA GLY A 99 4.28 -9.07 -9.68
C GLY A 99 4.35 -7.98 -10.77
N ASP A 100 4.38 -6.72 -10.34
CA ASP A 100 4.62 -5.58 -11.22
C ASP A 100 5.44 -4.53 -10.48
N GLY A 101 6.04 -3.60 -11.23
CA GLY A 101 6.87 -2.53 -10.71
C GLY A 101 6.63 -1.22 -11.45
N ILE A 102 6.56 -0.12 -10.70
CA ILE A 102 6.38 1.21 -11.27
C ILE A 102 7.39 2.22 -10.73
N LYS A 103 8.01 2.97 -11.64
CA LYS A 103 8.88 4.10 -11.32
C LYS A 103 8.00 5.36 -11.25
N VAL A 104 7.90 5.96 -10.06
CA VAL A 104 7.05 7.14 -9.81
C VAL A 104 7.92 8.35 -9.55
N GLY A 105 7.86 9.32 -10.47
CA GLY A 105 8.58 10.59 -10.34
C GLY A 105 8.16 11.39 -9.11
N LYS A 106 9.13 12.02 -8.45
CA LYS A 106 8.94 12.89 -7.27
C LYS A 106 9.73 14.17 -7.45
N GLU A 107 9.07 15.29 -7.19
CA GLU A 107 9.70 16.63 -7.24
C GLU A 107 10.22 17.08 -5.88
N GLY A 108 9.85 16.38 -4.81
CA GLY A 108 10.25 16.69 -3.44
C GLY A 108 11.76 16.53 -3.23
N LYS A 109 12.47 17.64 -3.00
CA LYS A 109 13.92 17.65 -2.79
C LYS A 109 14.37 16.97 -1.49
N LYS A 110 13.49 16.88 -0.48
CA LYS A 110 13.76 16.30 0.84
C LYS A 110 12.89 15.07 1.15
N MET A 111 12.34 14.43 0.14
CA MET A 111 11.50 13.25 0.33
C MET A 111 12.39 12.01 0.55
N PRO A 112 12.24 11.27 1.68
CA PRO A 112 13.07 10.10 1.95
C PRO A 112 12.94 9.01 0.89
N GLY A 113 14.05 8.30 0.61
CA GLY A 113 14.07 7.17 -0.33
C GLY A 113 13.94 7.54 -1.81
N VAL A 114 13.91 8.84 -2.16
CA VAL A 114 13.93 9.29 -3.56
C VAL A 114 15.30 9.04 -4.17
N LYS A 115 15.34 8.35 -5.31
CA LYS A 115 16.56 7.97 -6.02
C LYS A 115 16.52 8.44 -7.47
N LYS A 116 17.70 8.46 -8.10
CA LYS A 116 17.83 8.61 -9.56
C LYS A 116 17.57 7.23 -10.19
N LEU A 117 16.50 7.12 -10.98
CA LEU A 117 16.04 5.89 -11.61
C LEU A 117 16.18 6.02 -13.12
N HIS A 118 16.85 5.07 -13.75
CA HIS A 118 16.88 4.98 -15.20
C HIS A 118 15.54 4.45 -15.71
N ASN A 119 15.04 4.97 -16.82
CA ASN A 119 13.88 4.44 -17.50
C ASN A 119 14.31 3.62 -18.72
N GLU A 120 14.12 2.30 -18.63
CA GLU A 120 14.49 1.35 -19.70
C GLU A 120 13.49 1.34 -20.86
N SER A 121 12.36 2.05 -20.75
CA SER A 121 11.39 2.09 -21.84
C SER A 121 11.93 2.93 -23.01
N GLU A 122 11.96 2.36 -24.22
CA GLU A 122 12.27 3.06 -25.49
C GLU A 122 11.19 4.08 -25.92
N ASN A 123 10.40 4.61 -24.97
CA ASN A 123 9.41 5.62 -25.25
C ASN A 123 10.05 7.01 -25.22
N VAL A 124 10.23 7.61 -26.40
CA VAL A 124 10.87 8.93 -26.64
C VAL A 124 10.22 10.07 -25.83
N THR A 125 8.98 9.92 -25.38
CA THR A 125 8.27 10.94 -24.58
C THR A 125 8.60 10.91 -23.08
N LYS A 126 9.22 9.83 -22.59
CA LYS A 126 9.59 9.72 -21.17
C LYS A 126 11.06 10.11 -21.00
N PRO A 127 11.41 10.91 -20.00
CA PRO A 127 12.81 11.22 -19.71
C PRO A 127 13.56 9.92 -19.39
N GLU A 128 14.79 9.82 -19.91
CA GLU A 128 15.70 8.69 -19.70
C GLU A 128 15.99 8.45 -18.21
N TRP A 129 15.94 9.52 -17.40
CA TRP A 129 16.17 9.49 -15.97
C TRP A 129 15.06 10.24 -15.24
N ILE A 130 14.55 9.65 -14.17
CA ILE A 130 13.65 10.32 -13.23
C ILE A 130 14.24 10.32 -11.83
N ARG A 131 13.90 11.33 -11.04
CA ARG A 131 14.04 11.26 -9.59
C ARG A 131 12.72 10.75 -9.03
N GLY A 132 12.73 9.68 -8.25
CA GLY A 132 11.49 9.07 -7.79
C GLY A 132 11.69 7.85 -6.90
N HIS A 133 10.60 7.13 -6.71
CA HIS A 133 10.56 5.84 -6.02
C HIS A 133 10.26 4.72 -7.03
N TYR A 134 10.92 3.58 -6.86
CA TYR A 134 10.52 2.36 -7.54
C TYR A 134 9.62 1.54 -6.59
N PHE A 135 8.33 1.46 -6.91
CA PHE A 135 7.38 0.66 -6.15
C PHE A 135 7.21 -0.70 -6.80
N GLY A 136 7.47 -1.76 -6.04
CA GLY A 136 7.12 -3.12 -6.43
C GLY A 136 5.83 -3.54 -5.74
N VAL A 137 4.98 -4.26 -6.46
CA VAL A 137 3.73 -4.82 -5.95
C VAL A 137 3.67 -6.31 -6.26
N ILE A 138 3.23 -7.10 -5.29
CA ILE A 138 2.79 -8.48 -5.51
C ILE A 138 1.29 -8.53 -5.32
N THR A 139 0.60 -9.15 -6.27
CA THR A 139 -0.85 -9.30 -6.28
C THR A 139 -1.23 -10.78 -6.38
N ILE A 140 -2.42 -11.11 -5.89
CA ILE A 140 -3.07 -12.40 -6.12
C ILE A 140 -4.22 -12.21 -7.12
N LEU A 141 -4.40 -13.16 -8.04
CA LEU A 141 -5.46 -13.08 -9.04
C LEU A 141 -6.78 -13.63 -8.49
N LEU A 142 -7.85 -12.84 -8.61
CA LEU A 142 -9.22 -13.25 -8.33
C LEU A 142 -10.05 -13.28 -9.63
N LYS A 143 -10.89 -14.30 -9.79
CA LYS A 143 -11.90 -14.38 -10.86
C LYS A 143 -13.10 -13.48 -10.55
N ALA A 144 -13.44 -12.60 -11.48
CA ALA A 144 -14.62 -11.76 -11.44
C ALA A 144 -15.39 -11.88 -12.76
N GLY A 145 -16.35 -12.80 -12.81
CA GLY A 145 -17.02 -13.17 -14.07
C GLY A 145 -16.03 -13.81 -15.04
N SER A 146 -15.96 -13.28 -16.26
CA SER A 146 -14.99 -13.67 -17.30
C SER A 146 -13.62 -13.01 -17.15
N CYS A 147 -13.44 -12.09 -16.20
CA CYS A 147 -12.20 -11.35 -16.02
C CYS A 147 -11.37 -11.87 -14.83
N LEU A 148 -10.06 -11.66 -14.91
CA LEU A 148 -9.16 -11.75 -13.76
C LEU A 148 -8.90 -10.35 -13.21
N LYS A 149 -8.86 -10.22 -11.88
CA LYS A 149 -8.55 -8.99 -11.16
C LYS A 149 -7.34 -9.23 -10.28
N ALA A 150 -6.31 -8.40 -10.45
CA ALA A 150 -5.15 -8.37 -9.59
C ALA A 150 -5.49 -7.65 -8.28
N VAL A 151 -5.47 -8.37 -7.16
CA VAL A 151 -5.69 -7.79 -5.83
C VAL A 151 -4.35 -7.64 -5.12
N PRO A 152 -3.91 -6.42 -4.78
CA PRO A 152 -2.65 -6.19 -4.11
C PRO A 152 -2.54 -6.95 -2.79
N VAL A 153 -1.43 -7.65 -2.59
CA VAL A 153 -1.08 -8.34 -1.35
C VAL A 153 -0.09 -7.50 -0.55
N THR A 154 0.95 -7.01 -1.22
CA THR A 154 1.95 -6.14 -0.62
C THR A 154 2.50 -5.19 -1.66
N LEU A 155 2.83 -3.98 -1.22
CA LEU A 155 3.52 -2.96 -2.00
C LEU A 155 4.66 -2.41 -1.14
N GLY A 156 5.81 -2.20 -1.76
CA GLY A 156 6.98 -1.70 -1.06
C GLY A 156 7.97 -1.04 -2.00
N LEU A 157 9.10 -0.64 -1.44
CA LEU A 157 10.29 -0.22 -2.16
C LEU A 157 11.23 -1.43 -2.19
N PRO A 158 11.22 -2.27 -3.25
CA PRO A 158 12.07 -3.46 -3.32
C PRO A 158 13.54 -3.09 -3.21
N ASP A 159 13.85 -1.87 -3.65
CA ASP A 159 15.18 -1.31 -3.64
C ASP A 159 15.59 -0.66 -2.31
N GLY A 160 14.74 -0.77 -1.29
CA GLY A 160 14.98 -0.25 0.06
C GLY A 160 15.02 1.27 0.15
N ILE A 161 15.24 1.78 1.37
CA ILE A 161 15.50 3.19 1.62
C ILE A 161 16.99 3.28 1.96
N LYS A 162 17.83 3.72 1.02
CA LYS A 162 19.25 3.96 1.27
C LYS A 162 19.37 5.11 2.27
N THR A 163 19.97 4.84 3.43
CA THR A 163 20.11 5.81 4.52
C THR A 163 21.42 6.61 4.46
N THR A 164 22.38 6.21 3.61
CA THR A 164 23.71 6.84 3.49
C THR A 164 24.17 6.93 2.02
N GLU A 165 24.93 7.97 1.70
CA GLU A 165 25.43 8.26 0.33
C GLU A 165 26.41 7.20 -0.22
N ASP A 166 26.96 6.33 0.63
CA ASP A 166 27.95 5.29 0.26
C ASP A 166 27.37 3.88 0.03
N ASP A 167 26.04 3.73 0.01
CA ASP A 167 25.46 2.40 -0.24
C ASP A 167 25.50 2.07 -1.74
N GLN A 168 26.58 1.44 -2.20
CA GLN A 168 26.80 0.99 -3.59
C GLN A 168 26.06 -0.31 -3.96
N THR A 169 25.05 -0.74 -3.20
CA THR A 169 24.19 -1.85 -3.67
C THR A 169 23.33 -1.38 -4.85
N THR A 170 23.81 -1.60 -6.07
CA THR A 170 22.96 -1.71 -7.26
C THR A 170 22.23 -3.04 -7.19
N ILE A 171 20.91 -3.00 -7.26
CA ILE A 171 20.08 -4.21 -7.22
C ILE A 171 19.97 -4.74 -8.63
N VAL A 172 21.09 -5.29 -9.08
CA VAL A 172 21.17 -6.39 -10.04
C VAL A 172 22.29 -7.28 -9.53
N ASP A 173 22.05 -7.91 -8.38
CA ASP A 173 22.68 -9.15 -7.90
C ASP A 173 21.63 -9.92 -7.09
#